data_AF-A0AAV0X1F5-F1
#
_entry.id   AF-A0AAV0X1F5-F1
#
_cell.length_a   1.000
_cell.length_b   1.000
_cell.length_c   1.000
_cell.angle_alpha   90.00
_cell.angle_beta   90.00
_cell.angle_gamma   90.00
#
_symmetry.space_group_name_H-M   'P 1'
#
loop_
_entity.id
_entity.type
_entity.pdbx_description
1 polymer ?
#
loop_
_entity_poly.entity_id
_entity_poly.type
_entity_poly.pdbx_seq_one_letter_code
_entity_poly.pdbx_strand_id
1 'polypeptide(L)'
;MADNQSSDVELDGNQSKIVSSSSTSVLKRSIAETFKLPQITSSSSASSSGSKRLRSLSGAETSKLPQLKYLSNTSDLPKLRVLSLFDGIGTGYYALLKLGFDIEVFYASEIDKDALTVTKHNFSDNIKQLGSVTEITRKMLDEISPINLLFGGSPCSDLSGVNHRKRGLHDPEGTGILFYEFYLIWEYLNGKASRANTPFYWLFENVASMENKNKDTISKFFECQPVVLDSLHLSPQRRKRYFWSSLPGIAMYADIQKDKYAFDAPKLEDYLEKNLDRQANVEVVGTITSKRSCLQDSKSRNPVCQDGKYTGLYITEIEKIFGLPAHFTDVGDLSISSRQKLLGRAWSVQIIMDVLRLLSNKFAKK
;
A
#
# COMPACT_ATOMS: atom_id res chain seq x y z
N MET A 1 20.58 24.97 74.30
CA MET A 1 19.58 25.78 73.56
C MET A 1 19.34 25.03 72.26
N ALA A 2 18.45 24.02 72.19
CA ALA A 2 16.97 24.10 72.18
C ALA A 2 16.50 24.96 70.99
N ASP A 3 15.67 24.55 70.01
CA ASP A 3 14.72 23.44 69.79
C ASP A 3 14.60 23.25 68.25
N ASN A 4 14.50 22.06 67.65
CA ASN A 4 13.34 21.15 67.48
C ASN A 4 12.09 21.77 66.79
N GLN A 5 11.81 21.37 65.54
CA GLN A 5 10.46 21.03 65.07
C GLN A 5 10.46 20.29 63.71
N SER A 6 9.59 19.28 63.64
CA SER A 6 9.33 18.30 62.58
C SER A 6 7.93 18.54 61.99
N SER A 7 7.72 18.20 60.72
CA SER A 7 6.45 17.73 60.09
C SER A 7 6.72 17.45 58.60
N ASP A 8 6.70 16.19 58.17
CA ASP A 8 5.57 15.44 57.55
C ASP A 8 5.26 15.92 56.12
N VAL A 9 5.79 15.24 55.08
CA VAL A 9 5.21 14.09 54.33
C VAL A 9 3.91 14.45 53.60
N GLU A 10 3.98 14.52 52.26
CA GLU A 10 2.96 13.92 51.38
C GLU A 10 3.53 13.72 49.96
N LEU A 11 3.74 12.44 49.62
CA LEU A 11 4.01 11.94 48.27
C LEU A 11 2.66 11.49 47.71
N ASP A 12 2.11 12.26 46.77
CA ASP A 12 0.84 11.92 46.15
C ASP A 12 1.06 10.89 45.03
N GLY A 13 0.91 9.62 45.40
CA GLY A 13 0.77 8.49 44.50
C GLY A 13 -0.70 8.26 44.18
N ASN A 14 -1.13 8.57 42.96
CA ASN A 14 -2.47 8.21 42.50
C ASN A 14 -2.41 6.92 41.65
N GLN A 15 -2.63 5.79 42.33
CA GLN A 15 -2.91 4.50 41.73
C GLN A 15 -4.33 4.51 41.14
N SER A 16 -4.46 4.53 39.81
CA SER A 16 -5.72 4.17 39.16
C SER A 16 -5.83 2.64 39.07
N LYS A 17 -6.70 2.10 39.93
CA LYS A 17 -7.19 0.72 39.96
C LYS A 17 -7.62 0.25 38.56
N ILE A 18 -7.00 -0.82 38.07
CA ILE A 18 -7.52 -1.63 36.96
C ILE A 18 -8.68 -2.45 37.54
N VAL A 19 -9.90 -2.01 37.24
CA VAL A 19 -11.11 -2.80 37.45
C VAL A 19 -11.11 -3.94 36.42
N SER A 20 -11.01 -5.17 36.92
CA SER A 20 -11.22 -6.38 36.15
C SER A 20 -12.68 -6.48 35.69
N SER A 21 -12.95 -6.15 34.43
CA SER A 21 -14.22 -6.53 33.79
C SER A 21 -13.99 -7.72 32.86
N SER A 22 -14.40 -8.89 33.36
CA SER A 22 -14.52 -10.15 32.66
C SER A 22 -15.50 -10.06 31.49
N SER A 23 -14.98 -9.90 30.27
CA SER A 23 -15.70 -10.23 29.00
C SER A 23 -14.77 -10.47 27.78
N THR A 24 -13.44 -10.48 27.96
CA THR A 24 -12.46 -10.53 26.85
C THR A 24 -12.01 -11.96 26.47
N SER A 25 -12.85 -12.97 26.65
CA SER A 25 -12.44 -14.38 26.55
C SER A 25 -12.85 -15.14 25.29
N VAL A 26 -13.52 -14.52 24.31
CA VAL A 26 -14.11 -15.29 23.18
C VAL A 26 -13.23 -15.36 21.91
N LEU A 27 -12.16 -14.56 21.76
CA LEU A 27 -11.31 -14.63 20.54
C LEU A 27 -9.79 -14.70 20.76
N LYS A 28 -9.31 -15.05 21.96
CA LYS A 28 -7.87 -15.31 22.22
C LYS A 28 -7.49 -16.79 22.23
N ARG A 29 -8.43 -17.72 22.06
CA ARG A 29 -8.15 -19.17 22.11
C ARG A 29 -8.00 -19.88 20.75
N SER A 30 -8.14 -19.21 19.61
CA SER A 30 -8.17 -19.92 18.31
C SER A 30 -6.89 -19.84 17.47
N ILE A 31 -5.87 -19.06 17.84
CA ILE A 31 -4.68 -18.90 16.98
C ILE A 31 -3.61 -19.98 17.28
N ALA A 32 -3.58 -20.51 18.51
CA ALA A 32 -2.57 -21.48 18.93
C ALA A 32 -2.92 -22.97 18.63
N GLU A 33 -4.18 -23.32 18.38
CA GLU A 33 -4.62 -24.73 18.25
C GLU A 33 -4.86 -25.21 16.81
N THR A 34 -4.77 -24.36 15.78
CA THR A 34 -5.12 -24.75 14.40
C THR A 34 -3.93 -24.98 13.46
N PHE A 35 -2.68 -24.73 13.86
CA PHE A 35 -1.52 -24.94 12.99
C PHE A 35 -0.75 -26.24 13.30
N LYS A 36 -1.27 -27.38 12.83
CA LYS A 36 -0.42 -28.55 12.53
C LYS A 36 -0.10 -28.53 11.03
N LEU A 37 1.09 -28.05 10.69
CA LEU A 37 1.67 -28.13 9.35
C LEU A 37 1.90 -29.61 8.97
N PRO A 38 1.55 -30.06 7.75
CA PRO A 38 1.89 -31.40 7.30
C PRO A 38 3.41 -31.58 7.11
N GLN A 39 3.96 -32.64 7.67
CA GLN A 39 5.33 -33.09 7.41
C GLN A 39 5.34 -33.82 6.05
N ILE A 40 6.10 -33.31 5.08
CA ILE A 40 6.33 -33.99 3.80
C ILE A 40 7.74 -34.57 3.83
N THR A 41 7.80 -35.89 3.75
CA THR A 41 9.03 -36.69 3.63
C THR A 41 9.64 -36.51 2.24
N SER A 42 10.94 -36.26 2.20
CA SER A 42 11.76 -36.20 0.99
C SER A 42 11.98 -37.59 0.39
N SER A 43 11.74 -37.74 -0.91
CA SER A 43 12.34 -38.80 -1.71
C SER A 43 12.84 -38.23 -3.03
N SER A 44 14.16 -38.22 -3.15
CA SER A 44 14.94 -37.88 -4.34
C SER A 44 14.89 -38.99 -5.38
N SER A 45 14.80 -38.61 -6.67
CA SER A 45 15.62 -39.21 -7.72
C SER A 45 15.68 -38.30 -8.94
N ALA A 46 16.91 -38.00 -9.35
CA ALA A 46 17.24 -37.30 -10.58
C ALA A 46 17.54 -38.33 -11.68
N SER A 47 17.16 -38.02 -12.91
CA SER A 47 17.82 -38.58 -14.09
C SER A 47 17.79 -37.57 -15.24
N SER A 48 18.91 -37.56 -15.96
CA SER A 48 19.31 -36.61 -16.99
C SER A 48 18.77 -36.99 -18.38
N SER A 49 18.68 -36.00 -19.27
CA SER A 49 19.20 -36.03 -20.65
C SER A 49 18.39 -35.13 -21.60
N GLY A 50 19.07 -34.51 -22.57
CA GLY A 50 18.43 -34.14 -23.84
C GLY A 50 18.59 -32.69 -24.30
N SER A 51 19.80 -32.29 -24.69
CA SER A 51 20.01 -31.15 -25.61
C SER A 51 19.34 -31.42 -26.96
N LYS A 52 18.40 -30.57 -27.40
CA LYS A 52 18.04 -30.43 -28.83
C LYS A 52 17.71 -28.97 -29.21
N ARG A 53 18.65 -28.41 -29.98
CA ARG A 53 18.55 -27.43 -31.09
C ARG A 53 17.34 -26.48 -31.15
N LEU A 54 17.66 -25.20 -30.97
CA LEU A 54 16.89 -24.04 -31.41
C LEU A 54 16.93 -23.93 -32.95
N ARG A 55 15.76 -23.87 -33.61
CA ARG A 55 15.64 -23.40 -35.01
C ARG A 55 15.08 -21.98 -34.99
N SER A 56 15.75 -21.10 -35.72
CA SER A 56 15.28 -19.76 -36.04
C SER A 56 14.09 -19.82 -36.98
N LEU A 57 13.04 -19.04 -36.68
CA LEU A 57 12.07 -18.60 -37.67
C LEU A 57 11.90 -17.09 -37.54
N SER A 58 12.45 -16.40 -38.53
CA SER A 58 12.20 -15.00 -38.85
C SER A 58 10.79 -14.85 -39.40
N GLY A 59 10.00 -13.97 -38.79
CA GLY A 59 8.70 -13.55 -39.29
C GLY A 59 8.28 -12.29 -38.55
N ALA A 60 8.40 -11.15 -39.23
CA ALA A 60 7.95 -9.86 -38.73
C ALA A 60 6.42 -9.80 -38.78
N GLU A 61 5.77 -9.85 -37.63
CA GLU A 61 4.40 -9.36 -37.45
C GLU A 61 4.41 -8.31 -36.35
N THR A 62 4.12 -7.07 -36.74
CA THR A 62 3.91 -5.94 -35.84
C THR A 62 2.72 -6.26 -34.93
N SER A 63 2.99 -6.56 -33.67
CA SER A 63 2.00 -6.85 -32.63
C SER A 63 1.16 -5.61 -32.30
N LYS A 64 -0.03 -5.51 -32.88
CA LYS A 64 -1.07 -4.63 -32.34
C LYS A 64 -1.55 -5.23 -31.02
N LEU A 65 -1.29 -4.53 -29.91
CA LEU A 65 -1.95 -4.77 -28.63
C LEU A 65 -3.47 -4.97 -28.85
N PRO A 66 -4.13 -5.90 -28.14
CA PRO A 66 -5.58 -5.99 -28.19
C PRO A 66 -6.14 -4.63 -27.73
N GLN A 67 -6.75 -3.90 -28.66
CA GLN A 67 -7.54 -2.72 -28.34
C GLN A 67 -8.71 -3.22 -27.48
N LEU A 68 -8.63 -2.99 -26.17
CA LEU A 68 -9.77 -3.07 -25.27
C LEU A 68 -10.82 -2.10 -25.82
N LYS A 69 -11.82 -2.63 -26.53
CA LYS A 69 -12.98 -1.87 -26.97
C LYS A 69 -13.65 -1.32 -25.71
N TYR A 70 -13.60 0.00 -25.54
CA TYR A 70 -14.42 0.70 -24.55
C TYR A 70 -15.88 0.46 -24.94
N LEU A 71 -16.63 -0.23 -24.11
CA LEU A 71 -18.08 -0.26 -24.24
C LEU A 71 -18.56 1.15 -23.86
N SER A 72 -19.10 1.88 -24.82
CA SER A 72 -19.53 3.27 -24.64
C SER A 72 -20.84 3.41 -23.85
N ASN A 73 -21.48 2.30 -23.46
CA ASN A 73 -22.61 2.28 -22.54
C ASN A 73 -22.23 1.54 -21.25
N THR A 74 -21.76 2.29 -20.25
CA THR A 74 -21.45 1.78 -18.90
C THR A 74 -22.60 1.98 -17.91
N SER A 75 -23.75 2.51 -18.36
CA SER A 75 -24.91 2.81 -17.52
C SER A 75 -25.52 1.59 -16.83
N ASP A 76 -25.36 0.41 -17.44
CA ASP A 76 -25.93 -0.85 -16.93
C ASP A 76 -24.96 -1.62 -16.03
N LEU A 77 -23.72 -1.15 -15.89
CA LEU A 77 -22.75 -1.76 -14.98
C LEU A 77 -23.04 -1.36 -13.53
N PRO A 78 -22.74 -2.24 -12.55
CA PRO A 78 -22.95 -1.90 -11.15
C PRO A 78 -22.01 -0.78 -10.72
N LYS A 79 -22.49 0.06 -9.80
CA LYS A 79 -21.66 1.03 -9.09
C LYS A 79 -20.68 0.32 -8.16
N LEU A 80 -19.55 0.95 -7.91
CA LEU A 80 -18.46 0.34 -7.16
C LEU A 80 -18.64 0.56 -5.64
N ARG A 81 -18.63 -0.54 -4.88
CA ARG A 81 -18.54 -0.52 -3.41
C ARG A 81 -17.17 -1.00 -2.95
N VAL A 82 -16.46 -0.18 -2.18
CA VAL A 82 -15.04 -0.39 -1.86
C VAL A 82 -14.80 -0.46 -0.35
N LEU A 83 -13.91 -1.36 0.06
CA LEU A 83 -13.29 -1.36 1.38
C LEU A 83 -11.77 -1.19 1.25
N SER A 84 -11.25 -0.11 1.83
CA SER A 84 -9.82 0.20 1.97
C SER A 84 -9.33 -0.14 3.36
N LEU A 85 -8.34 -1.02 3.46
CA LEU A 85 -7.66 -1.30 4.73
C LEU A 85 -6.28 -0.65 4.72
N PHE A 86 -5.89 -0.01 5.82
CA PHE A 86 -4.66 0.77 5.89
C PHE A 86 -4.65 1.89 4.83
N ASP A 87 -5.75 2.65 4.75
CA ASP A 87 -6.05 3.57 3.65
C ASP A 87 -5.01 4.69 3.49
N GLY A 88 -4.36 5.08 4.59
CA GLY A 88 -3.42 6.18 4.62
C GLY A 88 -4.08 7.48 4.16
N ILE A 89 -3.49 8.11 3.14
CA ILE A 89 -3.94 9.42 2.65
C ILE A 89 -5.02 9.32 1.55
N GLY A 90 -5.75 8.22 1.45
CA GLY A 90 -6.85 8.05 0.50
C GLY A 90 -6.42 7.94 -0.96
N THR A 91 -5.22 7.40 -1.22
CA THR A 91 -4.66 7.27 -2.57
C THR A 91 -5.54 6.39 -3.47
N GLY A 92 -6.10 5.31 -2.93
CA GLY A 92 -7.00 4.42 -3.66
C GLY A 92 -8.29 5.12 -4.08
N TYR A 93 -8.91 5.89 -3.17
CA TYR A 93 -10.10 6.69 -3.48
C TYR A 93 -9.81 7.74 -4.56
N TYR A 94 -8.72 8.49 -4.41
CA TYR A 94 -8.29 9.47 -5.41
C TYR A 94 -8.07 8.86 -6.80
N ALA A 95 -7.42 7.69 -6.88
CA ALA A 95 -7.20 7.00 -8.13
C ALA A 95 -8.52 6.56 -8.80
N LEU A 96 -9.48 6.04 -8.02
CA LEU A 96 -10.80 5.67 -8.55
C LEU A 96 -11.57 6.89 -9.09
N LEU A 97 -11.52 8.03 -8.39
CA LEU A 97 -12.11 9.28 -8.86
C LEU A 97 -11.46 9.75 -10.17
N LYS A 98 -10.14 9.73 -10.26
CA LYS A 98 -9.41 10.11 -11.49
C LYS A 98 -9.69 9.19 -12.67
N LEU A 99 -9.97 7.92 -12.39
CA LEU A 99 -10.42 6.98 -13.42
C LEU A 99 -11.89 7.16 -13.78
N GLY A 100 -12.68 7.93 -13.04
CA GLY A 100 -14.09 8.19 -13.31
C GLY A 100 -15.02 7.05 -12.91
N PHE A 101 -14.67 6.20 -11.95
CA PHE A 101 -15.59 5.17 -11.45
C PHE A 101 -16.79 5.81 -10.75
N ASP A 102 -17.98 5.27 -10.99
CA ASP A 102 -19.17 5.61 -10.19
C ASP A 102 -19.13 4.83 -8.87
N ILE A 103 -18.60 5.48 -7.83
CA ILE A 103 -18.45 4.91 -6.49
C ILE A 103 -19.76 5.13 -5.73
N GLU A 104 -20.42 4.04 -5.34
CA GLU A 104 -21.61 4.08 -4.49
C GLU A 104 -21.24 4.37 -3.03
N VAL A 105 -20.23 3.67 -2.52
CA VAL A 105 -19.72 3.87 -1.17
C VAL A 105 -18.26 3.44 -1.07
N PHE A 106 -17.49 4.20 -0.31
CA PHE A 106 -16.10 3.90 0.00
C PHE A 106 -15.93 3.85 1.53
N TYR A 107 -15.59 2.66 2.04
CA TYR A 107 -15.22 2.47 3.44
C TYR A 107 -13.70 2.44 3.58
N ALA A 108 -13.17 3.02 4.65
CA ALA A 108 -11.74 3.02 4.95
C ALA A 108 -11.48 2.63 6.40
N SER A 109 -10.40 1.89 6.65
CA SER A 109 -9.86 1.62 7.98
C SER A 109 -8.47 2.27 8.08
N GLU A 110 -8.38 3.30 8.91
CA GLU A 110 -7.17 4.07 9.17
C GLU A 110 -7.19 4.62 10.61
N ILE A 111 -6.02 4.71 11.23
CA ILE A 111 -5.83 5.14 12.63
C ILE A 111 -4.81 6.28 12.79
N ASP A 112 -3.97 6.54 11.79
CA ASP A 112 -3.01 7.64 11.80
C ASP A 112 -3.79 8.97 11.67
N LYS A 113 -3.73 9.77 12.73
CA LYS A 113 -4.49 11.03 12.85
C LYS A 113 -4.14 12.04 11.76
N ASP A 114 -2.88 12.08 11.33
CA ASP A 114 -2.44 13.00 10.28
C ASP A 114 -3.03 12.54 8.92
N ALA A 115 -3.05 11.23 8.67
CA ALA A 115 -3.66 10.64 7.48
C ALA A 115 -5.19 10.86 7.43
N LEU A 116 -5.87 10.69 8.57
CA LEU A 116 -7.29 11.00 8.73
C LEU A 116 -7.59 12.49 8.48
N THR A 117 -6.69 13.38 8.90
CA THR A 117 -6.82 14.83 8.65
C THR A 117 -6.71 15.13 7.15
N VAL A 118 -5.73 14.53 6.46
CA VAL A 118 -5.56 14.66 4.99
C VAL A 118 -6.77 14.14 4.23
N THR A 119 -7.27 12.95 4.57
CA THR A 119 -8.42 12.37 3.87
C THR A 119 -9.69 13.18 4.10
N LYS A 120 -9.97 13.61 5.33
CA LYS A 120 -11.13 14.45 5.65
C LYS A 120 -11.08 15.79 4.91
N HIS A 121 -9.93 16.44 4.85
CA HIS A 121 -9.80 17.71 4.12
C HIS A 121 -10.06 17.54 2.62
N ASN A 122 -9.44 16.55 1.98
CA ASN A 122 -9.48 16.38 0.53
C ASN A 122 -10.76 15.71 0.01
N PHE A 123 -11.39 14.87 0.82
CA PHE A 123 -12.53 14.04 0.40
C PHE A 123 -13.78 14.26 1.24
N SER A 124 -13.74 15.14 2.25
CA SER A 124 -14.87 15.43 3.13
C SER A 124 -15.46 14.14 3.70
N ASP A 125 -16.79 14.01 3.72
CA ASP A 125 -17.49 12.84 4.24
C ASP A 125 -17.72 11.73 3.19
N ASN A 126 -17.06 11.81 2.03
CA ASN A 126 -17.21 10.77 0.99
C ASN A 126 -16.56 9.43 1.38
N ILE A 127 -15.62 9.44 2.32
CA ILE A 127 -14.95 8.24 2.85
C ILE A 127 -15.53 7.93 4.24
N LYS A 128 -16.15 6.75 4.38
CA LYS A 128 -16.71 6.27 5.65
C LYS A 128 -15.63 5.55 6.46
N GLN A 129 -15.14 6.19 7.52
CA GLN A 129 -14.08 5.66 8.38
C GLN A 129 -14.61 4.58 9.34
N LEU A 130 -13.93 3.44 9.39
CA LEU A 130 -14.24 2.27 10.23
C LEU A 130 -13.32 2.14 11.45
N GLY A 131 -12.30 3.00 11.58
CA GLY A 131 -11.32 2.94 12.67
C GLY A 131 -10.29 1.83 12.50
N SER A 132 -9.89 1.20 13.62
CA SER A 132 -8.83 0.18 13.61
C SER A 132 -9.25 -1.08 12.87
N VAL A 133 -8.36 -1.61 12.03
CA VAL A 133 -8.60 -2.86 11.30
C VAL A 133 -8.85 -4.04 12.24
N THR A 134 -8.22 -4.03 13.42
CA THR A 134 -8.34 -5.08 14.45
C THR A 134 -9.70 -5.07 15.15
N GLU A 135 -10.49 -4.02 14.97
CA GLU A 135 -11.82 -3.87 15.55
C GLU A 135 -12.93 -4.20 14.55
N ILE A 136 -12.58 -4.50 13.29
CA ILE A 136 -13.55 -4.88 12.27
C ILE A 136 -14.09 -6.28 12.58
N THR A 137 -15.38 -6.34 12.89
CA THR A 137 -16.08 -7.60 13.18
C THR A 137 -16.82 -8.15 11.97
N ARG A 138 -17.14 -9.45 11.99
CA ARG A 138 -18.00 -10.08 10.97
C ARG A 138 -19.36 -9.37 10.85
N LYS A 139 -19.94 -8.92 11.97
CA LYS A 139 -21.19 -8.15 11.96
C LYS A 139 -21.06 -6.84 11.19
N MET A 140 -19.97 -6.10 11.41
CA MET A 140 -19.69 -4.88 10.64
C MET A 140 -19.52 -5.19 9.15
N LEU A 141 -18.77 -6.26 8.82
CA LEU A 141 -18.61 -6.70 7.44
C LEU A 141 -19.96 -7.09 6.81
N ASP A 142 -20.86 -7.70 7.58
CA ASP A 142 -22.21 -8.01 7.15
C ASP A 142 -23.02 -6.76 6.82
N GLU A 143 -22.95 -5.73 7.66
CA GLU A 143 -23.66 -4.44 7.51
C GLU A 143 -23.17 -3.62 6.32
N ILE A 144 -21.86 -3.62 6.02
CA ILE A 144 -21.30 -2.85 4.88
C ILE A 144 -21.36 -3.61 3.55
N SER A 145 -21.61 -4.92 3.59
CA SER A 145 -21.71 -5.76 2.39
C SER A 145 -22.91 -5.37 1.52
N PRO A 146 -22.85 -5.61 0.19
CA PRO A 146 -21.74 -6.22 -0.54
C PRO A 146 -20.54 -5.27 -0.71
N ILE A 147 -19.34 -5.84 -0.82
CA ILE A 147 -18.11 -5.14 -1.24
C ILE A 147 -17.68 -5.73 -2.57
N ASN A 148 -17.30 -4.89 -3.52
CA ASN A 148 -16.82 -5.31 -4.84
C ASN A 148 -15.31 -5.22 -4.98
N LEU A 149 -14.67 -4.31 -4.26
CA LEU A 149 -13.23 -4.12 -4.26
C LEU A 149 -12.71 -4.02 -2.82
N LEU A 150 -11.81 -4.93 -2.46
CA LEU A 150 -11.02 -4.87 -1.23
C LEU A 150 -9.56 -4.55 -1.58
N PHE A 151 -8.98 -3.52 -1.00
CA PHE A 151 -7.56 -3.26 -1.17
C PHE A 151 -6.89 -2.71 0.07
N GLY A 152 -5.57 -2.84 0.14
CA GLY A 152 -4.80 -2.35 1.28
C GLY A 152 -3.33 -2.70 1.20
N GLY A 153 -2.53 -1.97 1.98
CA GLY A 153 -1.10 -2.24 2.15
C GLY A 153 -0.75 -2.17 3.62
N SER A 154 -0.51 -3.33 4.26
CA SER A 154 -0.20 -3.35 5.69
C SER A 154 1.14 -2.64 5.97
N PRO A 155 1.34 -2.06 7.17
CA PRO A 155 2.57 -1.37 7.49
C PRO A 155 3.81 -2.25 7.27
N CYS A 156 4.77 -1.74 6.47
CA CYS A 156 5.93 -2.51 6.06
C CYS A 156 7.15 -2.36 6.97
N SER A 157 7.03 -1.64 8.10
CA SER A 157 8.16 -1.30 8.98
C SER A 157 8.89 -2.54 9.50
N ASP A 158 8.17 -3.62 9.82
CA ASP A 158 8.74 -4.89 10.27
C ASP A 158 8.99 -5.90 9.14
N LEU A 159 8.76 -5.51 7.88
CA LEU A 159 8.96 -6.36 6.71
C LEU A 159 10.07 -5.84 5.80
N SER A 160 10.32 -4.53 5.77
CA SER A 160 11.28 -3.88 4.88
C SER A 160 12.72 -4.26 5.19
N GLY A 161 13.49 -4.63 4.15
CA GLY A 161 14.94 -4.84 4.24
C GLY A 161 15.74 -3.59 4.65
N VAL A 162 15.16 -2.39 4.57
CA VAL A 162 15.79 -1.13 5.02
C VAL A 162 15.82 -1.02 6.56
N ASN A 163 14.93 -1.74 7.27
CA ASN A 163 14.91 -1.72 8.73
C ASN A 163 15.71 -2.90 9.31
N HIS A 164 16.89 -2.62 9.88
CA HIS A 164 17.70 -3.64 10.55
C HIS A 164 17.10 -4.15 11.87
N ARG A 165 16.12 -3.44 12.45
CA ARG A 165 15.42 -3.81 13.70
C ARG A 165 14.05 -4.45 13.45
N LYS A 166 13.80 -4.89 12.23
CA LYS A 166 12.52 -5.47 11.81
C LYS A 166 12.18 -6.73 12.62
N ARG A 167 10.92 -6.84 13.05
CA ARG A 167 10.41 -7.99 13.82
C ARG A 167 9.88 -9.14 12.97
N GLY A 168 9.62 -8.91 11.69
CA GLY A 168 9.06 -9.90 10.78
C GLY A 168 7.52 -9.97 10.80
N LEU A 169 6.96 -10.99 10.16
CA LEU A 169 5.53 -11.14 9.92
C LEU A 169 4.74 -11.65 11.13
N HIS A 170 5.38 -12.41 12.01
CA HIS A 170 4.70 -13.21 13.04
C HIS A 170 4.81 -12.66 14.45
N ASP A 171 5.60 -11.61 14.66
CA ASP A 171 5.79 -11.03 15.99
C ASP A 171 4.49 -10.33 16.44
N PRO A 172 3.86 -10.74 17.57
CA PRO A 172 2.64 -10.12 18.09
C PRO A 172 2.81 -8.66 18.50
N GLU A 173 4.04 -8.22 18.80
CA GLU A 173 4.37 -6.82 19.10
C GLU A 173 4.86 -6.06 17.86
N GLY A 174 4.93 -6.75 16.72
CA GLY A 174 5.32 -6.20 15.43
C GLY A 174 4.13 -5.71 14.61
N THR A 175 4.38 -4.73 13.75
CA THR A 175 3.41 -4.25 12.75
C THR A 175 3.17 -5.24 11.61
N GLY A 176 4.09 -6.19 11.41
CA GLY A 176 3.96 -7.24 10.38
C GLY A 176 2.73 -8.13 10.57
N ILE A 177 2.29 -8.32 11.82
CA ILE A 177 1.12 -9.16 12.13
C ILE A 177 -0.18 -8.62 11.54
N LEU A 178 -0.25 -7.32 11.23
CA LEU A 178 -1.45 -6.69 10.64
C LEU A 178 -1.78 -7.20 9.24
N PHE A 179 -0.85 -7.89 8.57
CA PHE A 179 -1.17 -8.67 7.37
C PHE A 179 -2.30 -9.68 7.60
N TYR A 180 -2.35 -10.33 8.78
CA TYR A 180 -3.37 -11.33 9.08
C TYR A 180 -4.76 -10.73 9.18
N GLU A 181 -4.89 -9.49 9.65
CA GLU A 181 -6.16 -8.78 9.68
C GLU A 181 -6.72 -8.58 8.26
N PHE A 182 -5.86 -8.19 7.31
CA PHE A 182 -6.24 -8.14 5.90
C PHE A 182 -6.71 -9.50 5.39
N TYR A 183 -5.94 -10.56 5.67
CA TYR A 183 -6.27 -11.92 5.23
C TYR A 183 -7.63 -12.39 5.78
N LEU A 184 -7.90 -12.18 7.07
CA LEU A 184 -9.15 -12.60 7.71
C LEU A 184 -10.36 -11.87 7.12
N ILE A 185 -10.24 -10.57 6.87
CA ILE A 185 -11.30 -9.77 6.23
C ILE A 185 -11.49 -10.22 4.77
N TRP A 186 -10.39 -10.42 4.05
CA TRP A 186 -10.41 -10.92 2.67
C TRP A 186 -11.10 -12.28 2.57
N GLU A 187 -10.71 -13.27 3.39
CA GLU A 187 -11.27 -14.62 3.39
C GLU A 187 -12.78 -14.58 3.64
N TYR A 188 -13.21 -13.78 4.61
CA TYR A 188 -14.61 -13.60 4.93
C TYR A 188 -15.42 -12.99 3.77
N LEU A 189 -14.94 -11.87 3.21
CA LEU A 189 -15.62 -11.19 2.09
C LEU A 189 -15.60 -12.02 0.81
N ASN A 190 -14.50 -12.73 0.52
CA ASN A 190 -14.38 -13.64 -0.62
C ASN A 190 -15.39 -14.78 -0.52
N GLY A 191 -15.51 -15.41 0.66
CA GLY A 191 -16.50 -16.47 0.90
C GLY A 191 -17.94 -15.96 0.79
N LYS A 192 -18.21 -14.73 1.24
CA LYS A 192 -19.54 -14.10 1.10
C LYS A 192 -19.88 -13.79 -0.35
N ALA A 193 -18.95 -13.19 -1.08
CA ALA A 193 -19.12 -12.85 -2.49
C ALA A 193 -19.33 -14.10 -3.36
N SER A 194 -18.59 -15.18 -3.07
CA SER A 194 -18.75 -16.47 -3.74
C SER A 194 -20.15 -17.07 -3.53
N ARG A 195 -20.65 -17.11 -2.28
CA ARG A 195 -22.00 -17.60 -1.97
C ARG A 195 -23.12 -16.77 -2.60
N ALA A 196 -22.93 -15.45 -2.67
CA ALA A 196 -23.89 -14.53 -3.25
C ALA A 196 -23.74 -14.39 -4.78
N ASN A 197 -22.73 -15.03 -5.39
CA ASN A 197 -22.35 -14.88 -6.79
C ASN A 197 -22.18 -13.41 -7.22
N THR A 198 -21.58 -12.59 -6.36
CA THR A 198 -21.33 -11.17 -6.62
C THR A 198 -19.87 -10.94 -7.04
N PRO A 199 -19.59 -10.06 -8.02
CA PRO A 199 -18.21 -9.72 -8.39
C PRO A 199 -17.42 -9.16 -7.20
N PHE A 200 -16.28 -9.78 -6.91
CA PHE A 200 -15.35 -9.37 -5.86
C PHE A 200 -13.92 -9.44 -6.36
N TYR A 201 -13.23 -8.30 -6.26
CA TYR A 201 -11.85 -8.13 -6.63
C TYR A 201 -11.04 -7.67 -5.42
N TRP A 202 -9.76 -8.05 -5.38
CA TRP A 202 -8.90 -7.63 -4.29
C TRP A 202 -7.47 -7.35 -4.72
N LEU A 203 -6.79 -6.51 -3.94
CA LEU A 203 -5.41 -6.10 -4.14
C LEU A 203 -4.70 -5.89 -2.80
N PHE A 204 -3.62 -6.63 -2.56
CA PHE A 204 -2.75 -6.42 -1.41
C PHE A 204 -1.36 -5.97 -1.88
N GLU A 205 -0.89 -4.85 -1.36
CA GLU A 205 0.42 -4.27 -1.70
C GLU A 205 1.41 -4.38 -0.53
N ASN A 206 2.69 -4.63 -0.84
CA ASN A 206 3.75 -4.49 0.15
C ASN A 206 5.14 -4.29 -0.49
N VAL A 207 6.15 -4.01 0.33
CA VAL A 207 7.52 -3.70 -0.13
C VAL A 207 8.22 -4.87 -0.82
N ALA A 208 8.79 -4.62 -2.00
CA ALA A 208 9.56 -5.63 -2.73
C ALA A 208 10.89 -6.00 -2.06
N SER A 209 11.35 -5.19 -1.10
CA SER A 209 12.58 -5.41 -0.34
C SER A 209 12.41 -6.36 0.86
N MET A 210 11.24 -6.99 1.03
CA MET A 210 11.02 -7.92 2.14
C MET A 210 11.82 -9.21 1.97
N GLU A 211 12.02 -9.96 3.06
CA GLU A 211 12.65 -11.28 2.99
C GLU A 211 11.80 -12.26 2.18
N ASN A 212 12.44 -13.13 1.39
CA ASN A 212 11.76 -14.14 0.58
C ASN A 212 10.81 -15.00 1.43
N LYS A 213 11.19 -15.37 2.66
CA LYS A 213 10.32 -16.15 3.56
C LYS A 213 8.98 -15.46 3.85
N ASN A 214 8.99 -14.13 4.00
CA ASN A 214 7.77 -13.35 4.28
C ASN A 214 6.92 -13.27 3.01
N LYS A 215 7.56 -12.99 1.85
CA LYS A 215 6.89 -12.98 0.54
C LYS A 215 6.23 -14.33 0.24
N ASP A 216 6.95 -15.44 0.46
CA ASP A 216 6.47 -16.79 0.22
C ASP A 216 5.35 -17.16 1.19
N THR A 217 5.41 -16.69 2.45
CA THR A 217 4.34 -16.88 3.43
C THR A 217 3.07 -16.16 3.00
N ILE A 218 3.15 -14.85 2.68
CA ILE A 218 2.00 -14.08 2.18
C ILE A 218 1.40 -14.75 0.93
N SER A 219 2.27 -15.22 0.02
CA SER A 219 1.84 -15.91 -1.20
C SER A 219 1.13 -17.24 -0.94
N LYS A 220 1.51 -17.96 0.12
CA LYS A 220 0.81 -19.18 0.55
C LYS A 220 -0.58 -18.88 1.09
N PHE A 221 -0.72 -17.83 1.90
CA PHE A 221 -2.03 -17.42 2.42
C PHE A 221 -2.99 -17.01 1.29
N PHE A 222 -2.53 -16.23 0.32
CA PHE A 222 -3.37 -15.84 -0.82
C PHE A 222 -3.45 -16.87 -1.94
N GLU A 223 -2.70 -17.97 -1.85
CA GLU A 223 -2.58 -18.99 -2.90
C GLU A 223 -2.19 -18.41 -4.27
N CYS A 224 -1.45 -17.29 -4.30
CA CYS A 224 -0.99 -16.65 -5.52
C CYS A 224 0.38 -15.98 -5.34
N GLN A 225 1.15 -15.87 -6.43
CA GLN A 225 2.40 -15.11 -6.42
C GLN A 225 2.13 -13.62 -6.67
N PRO A 226 2.95 -12.72 -6.13
CA PRO A 226 2.82 -11.30 -6.42
C PRO A 226 3.39 -10.97 -7.80
N VAL A 227 2.83 -9.94 -8.43
CA VAL A 227 3.54 -9.21 -9.49
C VAL A 227 4.44 -8.15 -8.87
N VAL A 228 5.50 -7.76 -9.58
CA VAL A 228 6.38 -6.66 -9.19
C VAL A 228 6.12 -5.48 -10.11
N LEU A 229 5.76 -4.34 -9.54
CA LEU A 229 5.61 -3.08 -10.27
C LEU A 229 6.57 -2.04 -9.72
N ASP A 230 7.15 -1.22 -10.59
CA ASP A 230 8.06 -0.12 -10.24
C ASP A 230 7.55 1.21 -10.77
N SER A 231 7.58 2.25 -9.94
CA SER A 231 7.23 3.62 -10.34
C SER A 231 8.24 4.28 -11.27
N LEU A 232 9.43 3.69 -11.48
CA LEU A 232 10.57 4.18 -12.27
C LEU A 232 10.22 4.64 -13.69
N HIS A 233 9.05 4.25 -14.17
CA HIS A 233 8.59 4.44 -15.53
C HIS A 233 7.39 5.38 -15.66
N LEU A 234 6.73 5.69 -14.55
CA LEU A 234 5.55 6.54 -14.49
C LEU A 234 5.82 7.84 -13.71
N SER A 235 6.97 7.92 -13.06
CA SER A 235 7.44 9.03 -12.22
C SER A 235 8.96 8.94 -12.10
N PRO A 236 9.67 10.03 -11.75
CA PRO A 236 11.13 10.02 -11.60
C PRO A 236 11.57 9.40 -10.25
N GLN A 237 10.98 8.27 -9.86
CA GLN A 237 11.24 7.59 -8.59
C GLN A 237 11.31 6.07 -8.78
N ARG A 238 12.31 5.42 -8.18
CA ARG A 238 12.31 3.96 -7.96
C ARG A 238 11.42 3.60 -6.78
N ARG A 239 10.38 2.80 -6.99
CA ARG A 239 9.48 2.31 -5.93
C ARG A 239 8.94 0.92 -6.29
N LYS A 240 9.81 -0.08 -6.27
CA LYS A 240 9.40 -1.49 -6.45
C LYS A 240 8.51 -1.97 -5.33
N ARG A 241 7.35 -2.53 -5.66
CA ARG A 241 6.39 -3.13 -4.73
C ARG A 241 5.84 -4.44 -5.27
N TYR A 242 5.50 -5.33 -4.34
CA TYR A 242 4.76 -6.55 -4.62
C TYR A 242 3.26 -6.26 -4.56
N PHE A 243 2.52 -6.83 -5.51
CA PHE A 243 1.07 -6.79 -5.55
C PHE A 243 0.50 -8.21 -5.70
N TRP A 244 -0.20 -8.68 -4.68
CA TRP A 244 -1.04 -9.88 -4.74
C TRP A 244 -2.45 -9.45 -5.09
N SER A 245 -3.11 -10.14 -6.01
CA SER A 245 -4.39 -9.64 -6.54
C SER A 245 -5.18 -10.68 -7.32
N SER A 246 -6.51 -10.50 -7.34
CA SER A 246 -7.41 -11.16 -8.30
C SER A 246 -7.73 -10.30 -9.53
N LEU A 247 -7.10 -9.13 -9.70
CA LEU A 247 -7.41 -8.23 -10.81
C LEU A 247 -7.06 -8.85 -12.16
N PRO A 248 -8.01 -8.86 -13.12
CA PRO A 248 -7.80 -9.51 -14.40
C PRO A 248 -6.70 -8.81 -15.20
N GLY A 249 -5.72 -9.58 -15.68
CA GLY A 249 -4.65 -9.07 -16.54
C GLY A 249 -3.50 -8.35 -15.81
N ILE A 250 -3.46 -8.37 -14.47
CA ILE A 250 -2.39 -7.69 -13.71
C ILE A 250 -0.99 -8.26 -14.01
N ALA A 251 -0.86 -9.57 -14.22
CA ALA A 251 0.39 -10.21 -14.62
C ALA A 251 0.87 -9.73 -15.99
N MET A 252 -0.03 -9.72 -16.97
CA MET A 252 0.27 -9.20 -18.32
C MET A 252 0.66 -7.72 -18.28
N TYR A 253 -0.03 -6.91 -17.47
CA TYR A 253 0.35 -5.51 -17.27
C TYR A 253 1.77 -5.39 -16.70
N ALA A 254 2.14 -6.20 -15.71
CA ALA A 254 3.47 -6.18 -15.11
C ALA A 254 4.59 -6.53 -16.10
N ASP A 255 4.32 -7.42 -17.06
CA ASP A 255 5.30 -7.75 -18.10
C ASP A 255 5.41 -6.62 -19.14
N ILE A 256 4.29 -6.08 -19.60
CA ILE A 256 4.30 -4.93 -20.51
C ILE A 256 4.92 -3.69 -19.84
N GLN A 257 4.78 -3.54 -18.52
CA GLN A 257 5.41 -2.45 -17.77
C GLN A 257 6.94 -2.49 -17.87
N LYS A 258 7.56 -3.64 -18.18
CA LYS A 258 9.02 -3.70 -18.37
C LYS A 258 9.43 -3.19 -19.75
N ASP A 259 8.59 -3.43 -20.75
CA ASP A 259 8.91 -3.17 -22.16
C ASP A 259 8.47 -1.77 -22.63
N LYS A 260 7.42 -1.19 -22.02
CA LYS A 260 6.77 0.03 -22.49
C LYS A 260 7.59 1.33 -22.35
N TYR A 261 8.74 1.33 -21.69
CA TYR A 261 9.37 2.58 -21.21
C TYR A 261 10.82 2.81 -21.62
N ALA A 262 11.26 2.24 -22.73
CA ALA A 262 12.64 2.41 -23.19
C ALA A 262 12.97 3.84 -23.67
N PHE A 263 11.99 4.70 -23.99
CA PHE A 263 12.25 5.95 -24.74
C PHE A 263 11.70 7.27 -24.17
N ASP A 264 10.90 7.29 -23.09
CA ASP A 264 10.34 8.55 -22.58
C ASP A 264 9.98 8.51 -21.08
N ALA A 265 10.94 8.07 -20.25
CA ALA A 265 10.75 8.04 -18.79
C ALA A 265 10.79 9.47 -18.20
N PRO A 266 9.85 9.85 -17.31
CA PRO A 266 9.86 11.18 -16.71
C PRO A 266 11.13 11.44 -15.92
N LYS A 267 11.69 12.65 -16.04
CA LYS A 267 12.91 13.06 -15.33
C LYS A 267 12.57 13.92 -14.12
N LEU A 268 13.44 13.90 -13.11
CA LEU A 268 13.24 14.68 -11.89
C LEU A 268 13.11 16.17 -12.16
N GLU A 269 13.87 16.70 -13.13
CA GLU A 269 13.84 18.11 -13.55
C GLU A 269 12.40 18.59 -13.84
N ASP A 270 11.58 17.76 -14.49
CA ASP A 270 10.20 18.10 -14.87
C ASP A 270 9.27 18.25 -13.65
N TYR A 271 9.70 17.77 -12.49
CA TYR A 271 8.95 17.74 -11.24
C TYR A 271 9.38 18.82 -10.26
N LEU A 272 10.47 19.55 -10.53
CA LEU A 272 10.93 20.64 -9.69
C LEU A 272 10.10 21.93 -9.92
N GLU A 273 10.09 22.79 -8.92
CA GLU A 273 9.46 24.10 -9.00
C GLU A 273 10.22 25.03 -9.97
N LYS A 274 9.58 25.45 -11.07
CA LYS A 274 10.23 26.10 -12.23
C LYS A 274 10.65 27.56 -12.02
N ASN A 275 10.17 28.21 -10.97
CA ASN A 275 10.41 29.65 -10.71
C ASN A 275 11.47 29.90 -9.63
N LEU A 276 12.19 28.86 -9.25
CA LEU A 276 13.30 28.89 -8.31
C LEU A 276 14.50 28.29 -9.05
N ASP A 277 15.73 28.75 -8.81
CA ASP A 277 16.94 28.17 -9.42
C ASP A 277 17.20 26.76 -8.86
N ARG A 278 16.28 25.84 -9.14
CA ARG A 278 16.25 24.46 -8.67
C ARG A 278 16.52 23.57 -9.85
N GLN A 279 17.61 22.82 -9.76
CA GLN A 279 18.08 21.93 -10.81
C GLN A 279 18.28 20.53 -10.25
N ALA A 280 17.86 19.52 -11.00
CA ALA A 280 18.01 18.13 -10.61
C ALA A 280 19.49 17.72 -10.67
N ASN A 281 20.00 17.16 -9.58
CA ASN A 281 21.34 16.55 -9.52
C ASN A 281 21.32 15.08 -9.99
N VAL A 282 20.13 14.49 -10.10
CA VAL A 282 19.91 13.13 -10.58
C VAL A 282 18.69 13.09 -11.47
N GLU A 283 18.67 12.24 -12.50
CA GLU A 283 17.48 12.11 -13.36
C GLU A 283 16.32 11.41 -12.66
N VAL A 284 16.61 10.48 -11.74
CA VAL A 284 15.64 9.66 -11.02
C VAL A 284 16.08 9.52 -9.57
N VAL A 285 15.15 9.69 -8.63
CA VAL A 285 15.41 9.49 -7.20
C VAL A 285 15.23 8.04 -6.76
N GLY A 286 15.91 7.67 -5.67
CA GLY A 286 15.65 6.42 -4.96
C GLY A 286 14.25 6.37 -4.34
N THR A 287 13.94 5.29 -3.60
CA THR A 287 12.64 5.18 -2.94
C THR A 287 12.49 6.25 -1.86
N ILE A 288 11.55 7.17 -2.07
CA ILE A 288 11.14 8.15 -1.06
C ILE A 288 10.49 7.39 0.11
N THR A 289 11.06 7.56 1.31
CA THR A 289 10.59 6.96 2.57
C THR A 289 10.12 8.04 3.55
N SER A 290 9.78 7.66 4.78
CA SER A 290 9.35 8.61 5.81
C SER A 290 10.45 9.53 6.32
N LYS A 291 11.73 9.25 6.03
CA LYS A 291 12.87 10.09 6.47
C LYS A 291 13.38 10.94 5.32
N ARG A 292 13.64 12.24 5.55
CA ARG A 292 14.13 13.15 4.49
C ARG A 292 15.53 12.78 3.97
N SER A 293 16.38 12.20 4.81
CA SER A 293 17.72 11.75 4.39
C SER A 293 17.72 10.55 3.44
N CYS A 294 16.56 9.94 3.14
CA CYS A 294 16.49 8.73 2.31
C CYS A 294 16.95 8.90 0.86
N LEU A 295 17.09 10.15 0.40
CA LEU A 295 17.52 10.47 -0.97
C LEU A 295 18.96 10.98 -1.05
N GLN A 296 19.68 11.01 0.07
CA GLN A 296 21.08 11.40 0.07
C GLN A 296 21.96 10.31 -0.56
N ASP A 297 22.93 10.71 -1.37
CA ASP A 297 23.92 9.78 -1.93
C ASP A 297 24.99 9.38 -0.89
N SER A 298 25.98 8.56 -1.31
CA SER A 298 27.08 8.13 -0.43
C SER A 298 27.96 9.27 0.09
N LYS A 299 27.89 10.45 -0.53
CA LYS A 299 28.59 11.68 -0.11
C LYS A 299 27.64 12.64 0.62
N SER A 300 26.48 12.17 1.06
CA SER A 300 25.43 12.96 1.73
C SER A 300 24.85 14.11 0.89
N ARG A 301 25.00 14.05 -0.44
CA ARG A 301 24.45 15.06 -1.34
C ARG A 301 22.98 14.76 -1.63
N ASN A 302 22.16 15.80 -1.63
CA ASN A 302 20.74 15.71 -1.94
C ASN A 302 20.47 15.69 -3.46
N PRO A 303 19.26 15.27 -3.90
CA PRO A 303 18.95 15.10 -5.32
C PRO A 303 18.70 16.41 -6.08
N VAL A 304 18.66 17.57 -5.41
CA VAL A 304 18.43 18.88 -6.04
C VAL A 304 19.55 19.83 -5.67
N CYS A 305 19.97 20.68 -6.60
CA CYS A 305 20.80 21.86 -6.37
C CYS A 305 19.91 23.10 -6.39
N GLN A 306 20.06 23.98 -5.40
CA GLN A 306 19.41 25.29 -5.38
C GLN A 306 20.42 26.36 -4.97
N ASP A 307 20.56 27.41 -5.79
CA ASP A 307 21.50 28.50 -5.55
C ASP A 307 22.95 27.99 -5.29
N GLY A 308 23.35 26.96 -6.05
CA GLY A 308 24.66 26.30 -5.93
C GLY A 308 24.81 25.36 -4.71
N LYS A 309 23.76 25.10 -3.92
CA LYS A 309 23.78 24.21 -2.75
C LYS A 309 22.87 23.00 -2.90
N TYR A 310 23.36 21.83 -2.49
CA TYR A 310 22.53 20.62 -2.49
C TYR A 310 21.42 20.68 -1.43
N THR A 311 20.17 20.59 -1.88
CA THR A 311 18.97 20.62 -1.03
C THR A 311 18.02 19.47 -1.36
N GLY A 312 17.18 19.11 -0.40
CA GLY A 312 16.17 18.08 -0.59
C GLY A 312 15.03 18.53 -1.49
N LEU A 313 14.15 17.57 -1.81
CA LEU A 313 12.88 17.88 -2.46
C LEU A 313 11.97 18.67 -1.50
N TYR A 314 11.19 19.58 -2.08
CA TYR A 314 10.05 20.19 -1.42
C TYR A 314 8.90 19.19 -1.34
N ILE A 315 7.98 19.42 -0.40
CA ILE A 315 6.84 18.51 -0.23
C ILE A 315 5.94 18.53 -1.47
N THR A 316 5.73 19.69 -2.10
CA THR A 316 4.94 19.83 -3.33
C THR A 316 5.54 19.02 -4.50
N GLU A 317 6.87 19.00 -4.62
CA GLU A 317 7.58 18.18 -5.61
C GLU A 317 7.40 16.69 -5.30
N ILE A 318 7.44 16.28 -4.03
CA ILE A 318 7.18 14.90 -3.62
C ILE A 318 5.73 14.51 -3.92
N GLU A 319 4.75 15.35 -3.60
CA GLU A 319 3.34 15.13 -3.94
C GLU A 319 3.19 14.89 -5.45
N LYS A 320 3.81 15.76 -6.27
CA LYS A 320 3.81 15.64 -7.72
C LYS A 320 4.46 14.32 -8.20
N ILE A 321 5.60 13.94 -7.64
CA ILE A 321 6.29 12.66 -7.96
C ILE A 321 5.36 11.47 -7.67
N PHE A 322 4.66 11.48 -6.54
CA PHE A 322 3.67 10.45 -6.19
C PHE A 322 2.37 10.52 -6.99
N GLY A 323 2.21 11.53 -7.86
CA GLY A 323 1.03 11.73 -8.71
C GLY A 323 -0.16 12.37 -8.01
N LEU A 324 0.07 13.01 -6.85
CA LEU A 324 -0.92 13.75 -6.09
C LEU A 324 -0.99 15.21 -6.59
N PRO A 325 -2.13 15.90 -6.37
CA PRO A 325 -2.20 17.35 -6.58
C PRO A 325 -1.17 18.09 -5.71
N ALA A 326 -0.71 19.24 -6.18
CA ALA A 326 0.08 20.13 -5.34
C ALA A 326 -0.71 20.53 -4.09
N HIS A 327 -0.04 20.60 -2.94
CA HIS A 327 -0.59 20.91 -1.62
C HIS A 327 -1.56 19.86 -1.06
N PHE A 328 -1.57 18.63 -1.59
CA PHE A 328 -2.48 17.58 -1.13
C PHE A 328 -2.34 17.26 0.37
N THR A 329 -1.14 17.35 0.92
CA THR A 329 -0.86 17.11 2.35
C THR A 329 -0.71 18.40 3.17
N ASP A 330 -1.00 19.55 2.57
CA ASP A 330 -0.86 20.88 3.20
C ASP A 330 -2.10 21.24 4.04
N VAL A 331 -2.32 20.48 5.11
CA VAL A 331 -3.54 20.54 5.92
C VAL A 331 -3.21 20.51 7.40
N GLY A 332 -4.09 21.06 8.24
CA GLY A 332 -4.07 20.86 9.70
C GLY A 332 -2.74 21.17 10.38
N ASP A 333 -2.01 22.20 9.91
CA ASP A 333 -0.68 22.60 10.42
C ASP A 333 0.34 21.46 10.48
N LEU A 334 0.20 20.47 9.60
CA LEU A 334 1.09 19.33 9.55
C LEU A 334 2.52 19.78 9.23
N SER A 335 3.45 19.41 10.12
CA SER A 335 4.86 19.68 9.91
C SER A 335 5.38 19.04 8.62
N ILE A 336 6.44 19.61 8.04
CA ILE A 336 7.14 19.04 6.87
C ILE A 336 7.49 17.56 7.10
N SER A 337 7.91 17.20 8.33
CA SER A 337 8.24 15.82 8.68
C SER A 337 7.02 14.90 8.71
N SER A 338 5.87 15.37 9.21
CA SER A 338 4.61 14.62 9.17
C SER A 338 4.16 14.39 7.73
N ARG A 339 4.20 15.43 6.89
CA ARG A 339 3.86 15.33 5.46
C ARG A 339 4.78 14.34 4.72
N GLN A 340 6.09 14.42 4.97
CA GLN A 340 7.07 13.45 4.44
C GLN A 340 6.75 12.02 4.89
N LYS A 341 6.39 11.82 6.15
CA LYS A 341 6.06 10.51 6.71
C LYS A 341 4.84 9.90 6.02
N LEU A 342 3.80 10.69 5.79
CA LEU A 342 2.60 10.27 5.06
C LEU A 342 2.93 9.90 3.62
N LEU A 343 3.62 10.79 2.88
CA LEU A 343 3.98 10.56 1.48
C LEU A 343 4.90 9.35 1.29
N GLY A 344 5.90 9.17 2.15
CA GLY A 344 6.81 8.03 2.08
C GLY A 344 6.11 6.67 2.18
N ARG A 345 4.95 6.63 2.87
CA ARG A 345 4.12 5.44 3.08
C ARG A 345 3.03 5.27 2.02
N ALA A 346 2.60 6.35 1.35
CA ALA A 346 1.55 6.32 0.35
C ALA A 346 1.88 5.46 -0.88
N TRP A 347 0.86 5.10 -1.64
CA TRP A 347 1.05 4.49 -2.96
C TRP A 347 1.43 5.54 -4.01
N SER A 348 2.11 5.11 -5.08
CA SER A 348 2.22 5.92 -6.29
C SER A 348 0.87 5.89 -7.00
N VAL A 349 0.25 7.06 -7.16
CA VAL A 349 -1.07 7.20 -7.78
C VAL A 349 -1.08 6.59 -9.17
N GLN A 350 -0.04 6.80 -9.96
CA GLN A 350 0.07 6.34 -11.34
C GLN A 350 -0.01 4.81 -11.43
N ILE A 351 0.70 4.10 -10.54
CA ILE A 351 0.66 2.63 -10.45
C ILE A 351 -0.75 2.16 -10.09
N ILE A 352 -1.36 2.77 -9.07
CA ILE A 352 -2.70 2.37 -8.61
C ILE A 352 -3.74 2.66 -9.68
N MET A 353 -3.65 3.78 -10.40
CA MET A 353 -4.52 4.08 -11.53
C MET A 353 -4.40 3.04 -12.64
N ASP A 354 -3.18 2.63 -13.00
CA ASP A 354 -2.98 1.62 -14.03
C ASP A 354 -3.54 0.25 -13.62
N VAL A 355 -3.32 -0.17 -12.37
CA VAL A 355 -3.82 -1.42 -11.81
C VAL A 355 -5.35 -1.41 -11.71
N LEU A 356 -5.95 -0.35 -11.18
CA LEU A 356 -7.40 -0.25 -11.03
C LEU A 356 -8.13 -0.05 -12.37
N ARG A 357 -7.44 0.47 -13.40
CA ARG A 357 -8.01 0.59 -14.75
C ARG A 357 -8.42 -0.76 -15.34
N LEU A 358 -7.83 -1.88 -14.87
CA LEU A 358 -8.20 -3.24 -15.25
C LEU A 358 -9.67 -3.57 -14.92
N LEU A 359 -10.31 -2.81 -14.04
CA LEU A 359 -11.72 -2.95 -13.67
C LEU A 359 -12.67 -2.05 -14.49
N SER A 360 -12.18 -1.24 -15.43
CA SER A 360 -13.01 -0.22 -16.11
C SER A 360 -14.22 -0.80 -16.86
N ASN A 361 -14.14 -2.05 -17.33
CA ASN A 361 -15.23 -2.72 -18.05
C ASN A 361 -16.09 -3.61 -17.13
N LYS A 362 -15.91 -3.51 -15.82
CA LYS A 362 -16.63 -4.32 -14.81
C LYS A 362 -17.60 -3.49 -13.96
N PHE A 363 -17.39 -2.19 -13.86
CA PHE A 363 -18.18 -1.28 -13.04
C PHE A 363 -18.51 0.00 -13.80
N ALA A 364 -19.59 0.66 -13.37
CA ALA A 364 -20.03 1.91 -13.97
C ALA A 364 -18.97 3.02 -13.85
N LYS A 365 -19.01 3.91 -14.85
CA LYS A 365 -18.19 5.12 -14.92
C LYS A 365 -19.08 6.33 -15.15
N LYS A 366 -18.67 7.48 -14.61
CA LYS A 366 -19.35 8.77 -14.77
C LYS A 366 -18.84 9.53 -15.98
#